data_AF-A0A842UTT4-F1
#
_entry.id   AF-A0A842UTT4-F1
#
_cell.length_a   1.000
_cell.length_b   1.000
_cell.length_c   1.000
_cell.angle_alpha   90.00
_cell.angle_beta   90.00
_cell.angle_gamma   90.00
#
_symmetry.space_group_name_H-M   'P 1'
#
loop_
_entity.id
_entity.type
_entity.pdbx_description
1 polymer ?
#
loop_
_entity_poly.entity_id
_entity_poly.type
_entity_poly.pdbx_seq_one_letter_code
_entity_poly.pdbx_strand_id
1 'polypeptide(L)'
;MPKQALIRFAEIAKGFDDYERLKLVLFASGVKPATYVILKVDPNNLTEKYRFEKRLKDLGVVFVESRMRSYEVIDRIVRNRIHWKIQGVWIGYDLFKSKEELKMFRSYVAAVRKQNHAKADKLGGKLYDYPACCVSEYIKEQNTGYLKKKFTYYQYYKRLHDSERKYPFVMHTPCNSSCKKTAKLNTKYRNAVKKFAPYFYKKFSSRKVYDTDLIVDAPSDIFVNENSVWPSKKALEYSVIAKKKYEGRNYIYTFLSRKFYDTGAVLDAMVTMQYRYADIKVKKVKKELKDLRHIRKFLVVGREF
;
A
#
# COMPACT_ATOMS: atom_id res chain seq x y z
N MET A 1 -22.52 -20.63 7.14
CA MET A 1 -21.60 -19.54 7.58
C MET A 1 -21.18 -18.66 6.39
N PRO A 2 -21.98 -17.63 6.04
CA PRO A 2 -21.75 -16.78 4.86
C PRO A 2 -20.36 -16.10 4.85
N LYS A 3 -19.87 -15.69 6.02
CA LYS A 3 -18.58 -14.99 6.21
C LYS A 3 -17.35 -15.82 5.83
N GLN A 4 -17.40 -17.15 5.98
CA GLN A 4 -16.27 -18.01 5.61
C GLN A 4 -16.06 -18.10 4.11
N ALA A 5 -17.11 -17.93 3.29
CA ALA A 5 -17.01 -18.05 1.84
C ALA A 5 -16.17 -16.92 1.22
N LEU A 6 -16.31 -15.69 1.72
CA LEU A 6 -15.51 -14.55 1.26
C LEU A 6 -14.05 -14.66 1.69
N ILE A 7 -13.79 -15.19 2.88
CA ILE A 7 -12.44 -15.44 3.38
C ILE A 7 -11.74 -16.53 2.55
N ARG A 8 -12.43 -17.65 2.28
CA ARG A 8 -11.91 -18.68 1.38
C ARG A 8 -11.62 -18.14 -0.01
N PHE A 9 -12.50 -17.29 -0.55
CA PHE A 9 -12.24 -16.61 -1.82
C PHE A 9 -10.98 -15.75 -1.75
N ALA A 10 -10.81 -14.96 -0.68
CA ALA A 10 -9.62 -14.13 -0.49
C ALA A 10 -8.32 -14.95 -0.46
N GLU A 11 -8.33 -16.13 0.17
CA GLU A 11 -7.16 -17.00 0.27
C GLU A 11 -6.76 -17.64 -1.07
N ILE A 12 -7.74 -17.99 -1.93
CA ILE A 12 -7.47 -18.67 -3.21
C ILE A 12 -7.34 -17.73 -4.40
N ALA A 13 -7.94 -16.54 -4.35
CA ALA A 13 -7.94 -15.61 -5.48
C ALA A 13 -6.52 -15.10 -5.75
N LYS A 14 -6.10 -15.19 -7.01
CA LYS A 14 -4.78 -14.75 -7.50
C LYS A 14 -4.69 -13.23 -7.60
N GLY A 15 -5.82 -12.57 -7.84
CA GLY A 15 -5.91 -11.14 -8.12
C GLY A 15 -5.73 -10.23 -6.90
N PHE A 16 -5.90 -10.75 -5.68
CA PHE A 16 -5.53 -10.01 -4.49
C PHE A 16 -4.03 -10.14 -4.24
N ASP A 17 -3.35 -9.07 -3.84
CA ASP A 17 -2.06 -9.22 -3.17
C ASP A 17 -2.28 -9.38 -1.65
N ASP A 18 -1.22 -9.65 -0.90
CA ASP A 18 -1.35 -9.95 0.52
C ASP A 18 -1.96 -8.78 1.32
N TYR A 19 -1.82 -7.54 0.87
CA TYR A 19 -2.46 -6.41 1.55
C TYR A 19 -3.96 -6.36 1.29
N GLU A 20 -4.37 -6.58 0.05
CA GLU A 20 -5.79 -6.61 -0.30
C GLU A 20 -6.49 -7.83 0.31
N ARG A 21 -5.81 -8.98 0.40
CA ARG A 21 -6.28 -10.15 1.15
C ARG A 21 -6.49 -9.83 2.62
N LEU A 22 -5.52 -9.19 3.26
CA LEU A 22 -5.64 -8.77 4.67
C LEU A 22 -6.89 -7.90 4.88
N LYS A 23 -7.07 -6.86 4.06
CA LYS A 23 -8.26 -5.98 4.14
C LYS A 23 -9.56 -6.76 3.98
N LEU A 24 -9.64 -7.64 2.99
CA LEU A 24 -10.84 -8.44 2.74
C LEU A 24 -11.15 -9.40 3.89
N VAL A 25 -10.14 -10.05 4.49
CA VAL A 25 -10.29 -10.91 5.67
C VAL A 25 -10.80 -10.11 6.88
N LEU A 26 -10.28 -8.92 7.12
CA LEU A 26 -10.73 -8.06 8.24
C LEU A 26 -12.16 -7.57 8.05
N PHE A 27 -12.55 -7.24 6.81
CA PHE A 27 -13.92 -6.90 6.48
C PHE A 27 -14.87 -8.10 6.65
N ALA A 28 -14.53 -9.24 6.05
CA ALA A 28 -15.33 -10.46 6.09
C ALA A 28 -15.49 -11.05 7.50
N SER A 29 -14.47 -10.93 8.35
CA SER A 29 -14.54 -11.31 9.77
C SER A 29 -15.37 -10.34 10.61
N GLY A 30 -15.71 -9.17 10.07
CA GLY A 30 -16.54 -8.16 10.71
C GLY A 30 -15.80 -7.25 11.67
N VAL A 31 -14.48 -7.38 11.84
CA VAL A 31 -13.73 -6.49 12.73
C VAL A 31 -13.50 -5.10 12.15
N LYS A 32 -13.61 -4.95 10.82
CA LYS A 32 -13.59 -3.67 10.09
C LYS A 32 -14.98 -3.41 9.45
N PRO A 33 -15.59 -2.22 9.63
CA PRO A 33 -16.93 -1.91 9.11
C PRO A 33 -16.96 -1.77 7.59
N ALA A 34 -16.12 -0.90 7.03
CA ALA A 34 -15.96 -0.72 5.59
C ALA A 34 -14.50 -0.93 5.17
N THR A 35 -14.24 -1.24 3.90
CA THR A 35 -12.88 -1.32 3.38
C THR A 35 -12.83 -1.02 1.89
N TYR A 36 -11.68 -0.58 1.40
CA TYR A 36 -11.38 -0.54 -0.03
C TYR A 36 -10.42 -1.67 -0.39
N VAL A 37 -10.78 -2.52 -1.34
CA VAL A 37 -9.92 -3.60 -1.85
C VAL A 37 -9.66 -3.44 -3.34
N ILE A 38 -8.47 -3.86 -3.78
CA ILE A 38 -8.10 -3.89 -5.20
C ILE A 38 -8.02 -5.33 -5.70
N LEU A 39 -8.82 -5.66 -6.72
CA LEU A 39 -8.71 -6.92 -7.45
C LEU A 39 -7.94 -6.70 -8.76
N LYS A 40 -6.82 -7.41 -8.95
CA LYS A 40 -6.07 -7.44 -10.21
C LYS A 40 -6.60 -8.56 -11.09
N VAL A 41 -6.95 -8.24 -12.33
CA VAL A 41 -7.39 -9.18 -13.35
C VAL A 41 -6.40 -9.16 -14.52
N ASP A 42 -5.92 -10.33 -14.87
CA ASP A 42 -4.99 -10.60 -15.96
C ASP A 42 -5.37 -11.93 -16.65
N PRO A 43 -4.68 -12.32 -17.75
CA PRO A 43 -5.01 -13.55 -18.49
C PRO A 43 -5.06 -14.83 -17.63
N ASN A 44 -4.38 -14.87 -16.48
CA ASN A 44 -4.34 -16.05 -15.60
C ASN A 44 -5.52 -16.14 -14.62
N ASN A 45 -6.39 -15.12 -14.57
CA ASN A 45 -7.51 -15.05 -13.63
C ASN A 45 -8.73 -14.25 -14.13
N LEU A 46 -9.01 -14.28 -15.44
CA LEU A 46 -10.09 -13.52 -16.10
C LEU A 46 -11.48 -13.64 -15.45
N THR A 47 -11.78 -14.79 -14.82
CA THR A 47 -13.09 -15.05 -14.21
C THR A 47 -13.23 -14.52 -12.78
N GLU A 48 -12.14 -14.03 -12.15
CA GLU A 48 -12.17 -13.62 -10.74
C GLU A 48 -13.07 -12.42 -10.48
N LYS A 49 -13.19 -11.45 -11.42
CA LYS A 49 -14.13 -10.32 -11.28
C LYS A 49 -15.55 -10.82 -11.06
N TYR A 50 -16.04 -11.64 -11.98
CA TYR A 50 -17.40 -12.18 -11.95
C TYR A 50 -17.62 -13.03 -10.68
N ARG A 51 -16.67 -13.91 -10.33
CA ARG A 51 -16.78 -14.75 -9.14
C ARG A 51 -16.77 -13.94 -7.85
N PHE A 52 -15.97 -12.87 -7.78
CA PHE A 52 -15.92 -11.97 -6.64
C PHE A 52 -17.25 -11.23 -6.47
N GLU A 53 -17.75 -10.59 -7.53
CA GLU A 53 -19.01 -9.84 -7.49
C GLU A 53 -20.21 -10.72 -7.20
N LYS A 54 -20.29 -11.90 -7.80
CA LYS A 54 -21.32 -12.89 -7.48
C LYS A 54 -21.27 -13.22 -5.99
N ARG A 55 -20.08 -13.50 -5.45
CA ARG A 55 -19.91 -13.77 -4.01
C ARG A 55 -20.34 -12.60 -3.14
N LEU A 56 -20.02 -11.36 -3.51
CA LEU A 56 -20.45 -10.17 -2.76
C LEU A 56 -21.98 -10.06 -2.75
N LYS A 57 -22.63 -10.26 -3.89
CA LYS A 57 -24.10 -10.25 -4.04
C LYS A 57 -24.77 -11.36 -3.23
N ASP A 58 -24.28 -12.60 -3.34
CA ASP A 58 -24.80 -13.76 -2.58
C ASP A 58 -24.72 -13.54 -1.06
N LEU A 59 -23.74 -12.74 -0.60
CA LEU A 59 -23.53 -12.41 0.80
C LEU A 59 -24.22 -11.12 1.25
N GLY A 60 -24.95 -10.45 0.37
CA GLY A 60 -25.60 -9.17 0.65
C GLY A 60 -24.63 -8.03 0.97
N VAL A 61 -23.37 -8.12 0.53
CA VAL A 61 -22.38 -7.05 0.72
C VAL A 61 -22.74 -5.89 -0.20
N VAL A 62 -22.83 -4.69 0.38
CA VAL A 62 -23.02 -3.46 -0.39
C VAL A 62 -21.66 -3.01 -0.91
N PHE A 63 -21.54 -2.71 -2.20
CA PHE A 63 -20.27 -2.28 -2.77
C PHE A 63 -20.41 -1.23 -3.88
N VAL A 64 -19.32 -0.48 -4.10
CA VAL A 64 -19.14 0.44 -5.24
C VAL A 64 -17.88 0.03 -5.98
N GLU A 65 -18.01 -0.24 -7.28
CA GLU A 65 -16.89 -0.54 -8.19
C GLU A 65 -16.28 0.77 -8.70
N SER A 66 -14.95 0.84 -8.75
CA SER A 66 -14.22 1.96 -9.37
C SER A 66 -13.94 1.69 -10.85
N ARG A 67 -13.61 2.75 -11.61
CA ARG A 67 -13.19 2.60 -13.01
C ARG A 67 -11.93 1.72 -13.08
N MET A 68 -11.96 0.71 -13.94
CA MET A 68 -10.81 -0.14 -14.21
C MET A 68 -9.61 0.68 -14.70
N ARG A 69 -8.42 0.34 -14.21
CA ARG A 69 -7.17 0.98 -14.61
C ARG A 69 -6.15 -0.08 -14.95
N SER A 70 -5.32 0.14 -15.96
CA SER A 70 -4.19 -0.76 -16.24
C SER A 70 -3.20 -0.75 -15.08
N TYR A 71 -2.58 -1.89 -14.79
CA TYR A 71 -1.39 -1.94 -13.94
C TYR A 71 -0.20 -2.52 -14.70
N GLU A 72 0.97 -2.00 -14.38
CA GLU A 72 2.23 -2.39 -14.98
C GLU A 72 3.05 -3.25 -14.01
N VAL A 73 3.86 -4.14 -14.57
CA VAL A 73 4.90 -4.87 -13.84
C VAL A 73 6.22 -4.69 -14.55
N ILE A 74 7.31 -4.77 -13.79
CA ILE A 74 8.65 -4.86 -14.37
C ILE A 74 8.77 -6.22 -15.06
N ASP A 75 8.91 -6.19 -16.38
CA ASP A 75 9.10 -7.38 -17.21
C ASP A 75 10.54 -7.89 -17.07
N ARG A 76 11.48 -6.97 -17.27
CA ARG A 76 12.92 -7.23 -17.26
C ARG A 76 13.72 -5.96 -16.98
N ILE A 77 14.95 -6.14 -16.52
CA ILE A 77 15.94 -5.07 -16.31
C ILE A 77 17.16 -5.41 -17.15
N VAL A 78 17.50 -4.55 -18.11
CA VAL A 78 18.62 -4.75 -19.04
C VAL A 78 19.53 -3.53 -18.96
N ARG A 79 20.77 -3.73 -18.49
CA ARG A 79 21.74 -2.64 -18.26
C ARG A 79 21.13 -1.56 -17.35
N ASN A 80 20.95 -0.33 -17.85
CA ASN A 80 20.36 0.83 -17.18
C ASN A 80 18.87 1.04 -17.54
N ARG A 81 18.21 0.07 -18.18
CA ARG A 81 16.81 0.18 -18.63
C ARG A 81 15.90 -0.76 -17.85
N ILE A 82 14.89 -0.20 -17.19
CA ILE A 82 13.83 -0.94 -16.50
C ILE A 82 12.64 -0.99 -17.44
N HIS A 83 12.32 -2.18 -17.95
CA HIS A 83 11.24 -2.38 -18.90
C HIS A 83 9.95 -2.74 -18.16
N TRP A 84 8.92 -1.93 -18.37
CA TRP A 84 7.59 -2.12 -17.83
C TRP A 84 6.67 -2.67 -18.91
N LYS A 85 5.75 -3.54 -18.49
CA LYS A 85 4.66 -4.02 -19.35
C LYS A 85 3.33 -3.92 -18.61
N ILE A 86 2.27 -3.60 -19.36
CA ILE A 86 0.91 -3.74 -18.88
C ILE A 86 0.64 -5.23 -18.69
N GLN A 87 0.30 -5.63 -17.46
CA GLN A 87 0.02 -7.02 -17.10
C GLN A 87 -1.49 -7.32 -17.11
N GLY A 88 -2.30 -6.31 -16.84
CA GLY A 88 -3.75 -6.44 -16.77
C GLY A 88 -4.40 -5.16 -16.23
N VAL A 89 -5.58 -5.31 -15.67
CA VAL A 89 -6.33 -4.21 -15.04
C VAL A 89 -6.49 -4.45 -13.55
N TRP A 90 -6.58 -3.38 -12.78
CA TRP A 90 -6.98 -3.42 -11.39
C TRP A 90 -8.32 -2.70 -11.25
N ILE A 91 -9.17 -3.27 -10.40
CA ILE A 91 -10.53 -2.83 -10.14
C ILE A 91 -10.63 -2.58 -8.64
N GLY A 92 -11.03 -1.37 -8.26
CA GLY A 92 -11.25 -1.00 -6.87
C GLY A 92 -12.67 -1.32 -6.44
N TYR A 93 -12.83 -1.81 -5.22
CA TYR A 93 -14.13 -2.05 -4.61
C TYR A 93 -14.17 -1.44 -3.21
N ASP A 94 -15.01 -0.43 -3.03
CA ASP A 94 -15.41 0.02 -1.70
C ASP A 94 -16.52 -0.91 -1.19
N LEU A 95 -16.24 -1.63 -0.11
CA LEU A 95 -17.12 -2.61 0.52
C LEU A 95 -17.70 -2.06 1.82
N PHE A 96 -19.01 -2.26 2.00
CA PHE A 96 -19.78 -1.78 3.14
C PHE A 96 -20.64 -2.92 3.70
N LYS A 97 -20.79 -2.95 5.02
CA LYS A 97 -21.72 -3.85 5.70
C LYS A 97 -23.16 -3.39 5.58
N SER A 98 -23.40 -2.09 5.38
CA SER A 98 -24.75 -1.54 5.40
C SER A 98 -24.96 -0.36 4.45
N LYS A 99 -26.23 -0.02 4.21
CA LYS A 99 -26.62 1.14 3.39
C LYS A 99 -26.27 2.47 4.07
N GLU A 100 -26.22 2.48 5.41
CA GLU A 100 -25.81 3.64 6.21
C GLU A 100 -24.34 3.98 5.99
N GLU A 101 -23.47 2.96 5.95
CA GLU A 101 -22.04 3.13 5.63
C GLU A 101 -21.86 3.63 4.18
N LEU A 102 -22.63 3.11 3.22
CA LEU A 102 -22.65 3.63 1.85
C LEU A 102 -23.09 5.11 1.79
N LYS A 103 -24.10 5.51 2.57
CA LYS A 103 -24.53 6.91 2.67
C LYS A 103 -23.41 7.79 3.22
N MET A 104 -22.71 7.34 4.26
CA MET A 104 -21.55 8.03 4.82
C MET A 104 -20.42 8.16 3.80
N PHE A 105 -20.14 7.11 3.04
CA PHE A 105 -19.17 7.13 1.95
C PHE A 105 -19.51 8.17 0.88
N ARG A 106 -20.79 8.28 0.47
CA ARG A 106 -21.22 9.33 -0.46
C ARG A 106 -20.97 10.74 0.09
N SER A 107 -21.21 10.97 1.38
CA SER A 107 -20.89 12.24 2.04
C SER A 107 -19.37 12.49 2.10
N TYR A 108 -18.58 11.45 2.34
CA TYR A 108 -17.12 11.51 2.30
C TYR A 108 -16.62 11.92 0.92
N VAL A 109 -17.06 11.24 -0.15
CA VAL A 109 -16.71 11.56 -1.54
C VAL A 109 -17.12 12.99 -1.90
N ALA A 110 -18.30 13.44 -1.47
CA ALA A 110 -18.75 14.81 -1.68
C ALA A 110 -17.84 15.84 -0.98
N ALA A 111 -17.35 15.55 0.23
CA ALA A 111 -16.41 16.41 0.93
C ALA A 111 -15.04 16.48 0.23
N VAL A 112 -14.54 15.34 -0.27
CA VAL A 112 -13.29 15.28 -1.06
C VAL A 112 -13.42 16.12 -2.33
N ARG A 113 -14.52 15.99 -3.08
CA ARG A 113 -14.77 16.77 -4.30
C ARG A 113 -14.81 18.28 -4.07
N LYS A 114 -15.25 18.70 -2.88
CA LYS A 114 -15.26 20.11 -2.46
C LYS A 114 -13.93 20.56 -1.83
N GLN A 115 -12.90 19.73 -1.88
CA GLN A 115 -11.59 19.98 -1.25
C GLN A 115 -11.68 20.31 0.26
N ASN A 116 -12.74 19.85 0.93
CA ASN A 116 -12.90 20.03 2.37
C ASN A 116 -12.21 18.88 3.12
N HIS A 117 -10.88 18.93 3.14
CA HIS A 117 -10.02 17.87 3.67
C HIS A 117 -10.36 17.50 5.12
N ALA A 118 -10.52 18.49 6.01
CA ALA A 118 -10.83 18.23 7.42
C ALA A 118 -12.16 17.48 7.62
N LYS A 119 -13.20 17.82 6.84
CA LYS A 119 -14.48 17.09 6.88
C LYS A 119 -14.35 15.70 6.27
N ALA A 120 -13.64 15.58 5.15
CA ALA A 120 -13.38 14.29 4.50
C ALA A 120 -12.65 13.33 5.44
N ASP A 121 -11.62 13.79 6.13
CA ASP A 121 -10.82 12.95 7.04
C ASP A 121 -11.59 12.51 8.27
N LYS A 122 -12.45 13.38 8.83
CA LYS A 122 -13.39 13.01 9.91
C LYS A 122 -14.36 11.93 9.45
N LEU A 123 -14.95 12.07 8.27
CA LEU A 123 -15.89 11.09 7.71
C LEU A 123 -15.18 9.77 7.38
N GLY A 124 -14.01 9.81 6.75
CA GLY A 124 -13.21 8.62 6.43
C GLY A 124 -12.75 7.91 7.70
N GLY A 125 -12.31 8.65 8.72
CA GLY A 125 -11.93 8.09 10.01
C GLY A 125 -13.08 7.34 10.69
N LYS A 126 -14.30 7.88 10.63
CA LYS A 126 -15.49 7.20 11.14
C LYS A 126 -15.85 5.97 10.30
N LEU A 127 -15.84 6.10 8.97
CA LEU A 127 -16.19 5.03 8.02
C LEU A 127 -15.27 3.81 8.15
N TYR A 128 -13.97 4.03 8.34
CA TYR A 128 -12.96 2.97 8.36
C TYR A 128 -12.52 2.53 9.76
N ASP A 129 -13.18 3.05 10.81
CA ASP A 129 -12.92 2.81 12.23
C ASP A 129 -11.48 3.16 12.66
N TYR A 130 -11.02 4.35 12.26
CA TYR A 130 -9.71 4.87 12.64
C TYR A 130 -9.77 5.58 13.99
N PRO A 131 -8.75 5.41 14.86
CA PRO A 131 -8.71 6.12 16.14
C PRO A 131 -8.78 7.64 15.96
N ALA A 132 -9.68 8.29 16.69
CA ALA A 132 -9.89 9.75 16.60
C ALA A 132 -8.60 10.57 16.75
N CYS A 133 -7.67 10.14 17.61
CA CYS A 133 -6.38 10.83 17.76
C CYS A 133 -5.50 10.75 16.50
N CYS A 134 -5.58 9.67 15.73
CA CYS A 134 -4.87 9.53 14.45
C CYS A 134 -5.51 10.40 13.38
N VAL A 135 -6.84 10.47 13.34
CA VAL A 135 -7.58 11.35 12.42
C VAL A 135 -7.26 12.82 12.71
N SER A 136 -7.25 13.24 13.98
CA SER A 136 -6.89 14.61 14.36
C SER A 136 -5.46 14.98 13.97
N GLU A 137 -4.51 14.06 14.08
CA GLU A 137 -3.13 14.32 13.64
C GLU A 137 -3.04 14.39 12.12
N TYR A 138 -3.70 13.49 11.39
CA TYR A 138 -3.74 13.51 9.92
C TYR A 138 -4.27 14.83 9.37
N ILE A 139 -5.33 15.38 9.97
CA ILE A 139 -5.89 16.68 9.59
C ILE A 139 -4.86 17.81 9.78
N LYS A 140 -4.06 17.77 10.87
CA LYS A 140 -3.00 18.76 11.08
C LYS A 140 -1.87 18.60 10.06
N GLU A 141 -1.53 17.37 9.71
CA GLU A 141 -0.47 17.05 8.75
C GLU A 141 -0.81 17.45 7.31
N GLN A 142 -2.07 17.75 6.98
CA GLN A 142 -2.42 18.40 5.71
C GLN A 142 -1.81 19.82 5.59
N ASN A 143 -1.49 20.46 6.71
CA ASN A 143 -0.79 21.75 6.72
C ASN A 143 0.73 21.52 6.64
N THR A 144 1.34 21.92 5.54
CA THR A 144 2.79 21.76 5.31
C THR A 144 3.64 22.59 6.28
N GLY A 145 3.12 23.72 6.76
CA GLY A 145 3.71 24.51 7.84
C GLY A 145 3.75 23.78 9.18
N TYR A 146 2.72 22.99 9.48
CA TYR A 146 2.72 22.10 10.63
C TYR A 146 3.76 20.99 10.48
N LEU A 147 3.79 20.31 9.32
CA LEU A 147 4.75 19.24 9.03
C LEU A 147 6.20 19.68 9.23
N LYS A 148 6.60 20.81 8.62
CA LYS A 148 8.00 21.31 8.70
C LYS A 148 8.41 21.72 10.11
N LYS A 149 7.47 22.18 10.94
CA LYS A 149 7.73 22.56 12.34
C LYS A 149 7.82 21.33 13.25
N LYS A 150 7.03 20.29 12.95
CA LYS A 150 6.89 19.09 13.76
C LYS A 150 8.00 18.07 13.50
N PHE A 151 8.42 17.93 12.25
CA PHE A 151 9.33 16.85 11.83
C PHE A 151 10.47 17.38 10.96
N THR A 152 11.66 16.82 11.17
CA THR A 152 12.68 16.74 10.12
C THR A 152 12.31 15.67 9.09
N TYR A 153 12.89 15.75 7.88
CA TYR A 153 12.73 14.72 6.84
C TYR A 153 12.92 13.31 7.41
N TYR A 154 14.04 13.07 8.11
CA TYR A 154 14.36 11.76 8.68
C TYR A 154 13.33 11.30 9.71
N GLN A 155 12.90 12.19 10.62
CA GLN A 155 11.91 11.84 11.64
C GLN A 155 10.56 11.48 11.03
N TYR A 156 10.14 12.19 9.97
CA TYR A 156 8.88 11.92 9.29
C TYR A 156 8.87 10.52 8.69
N TYR A 157 9.84 10.21 7.82
CA TYR A 157 9.91 8.90 7.18
C TYR A 157 10.23 7.77 8.16
N LYS A 158 11.12 7.99 9.14
CA LYS A 158 11.39 7.00 10.19
C LYS A 158 10.12 6.64 10.95
N ARG A 159 9.27 7.62 11.27
CA ARG A 159 7.98 7.36 11.94
C ARG A 159 7.07 6.48 11.10
N LEU A 160 7.02 6.67 9.77
CA LEU A 160 6.24 5.83 8.87
C LEU A 160 6.74 4.38 8.89
N HIS A 161 8.05 4.19 8.69
CA HIS A 161 8.70 2.87 8.75
C HIS A 161 8.50 2.16 10.10
N ASP A 162 8.74 2.86 11.20
CA ASP A 162 8.58 2.30 12.55
C ASP A 162 7.11 1.88 12.80
N SER A 163 6.16 2.66 12.25
CA SER A 163 4.72 2.42 12.41
C SER A 163 4.24 1.23 11.58
N GLU A 164 4.67 1.09 10.34
CA GLU A 164 4.37 -0.07 9.49
C GLU A 164 4.93 -1.36 10.08
N ARG A 165 6.16 -1.32 10.61
CA ARG A 165 6.79 -2.46 11.29
C ARG A 165 6.02 -2.87 12.54
N LYS A 166 5.65 -1.89 13.37
CA LYS A 166 5.03 -2.13 14.67
C LYS A 166 3.56 -2.53 14.55
N TYR A 167 2.86 -2.02 13.53
CA TYR A 167 1.42 -2.21 13.36
C TYR A 167 1.07 -2.76 11.95
N PRO A 168 1.57 -3.95 11.56
CA PRO A 168 1.45 -4.45 10.19
C PRO A 168 0.02 -4.83 9.76
N PHE A 169 -0.93 -4.89 10.70
CA PHE A 169 -2.32 -5.24 10.41
C PHE A 169 -3.24 -4.02 10.24
N VAL A 170 -2.77 -2.80 10.51
CA VAL A 170 -3.61 -1.58 10.38
C VAL A 170 -3.46 -0.93 9.00
N MET A 171 -4.45 -0.14 8.59
CA MET A 171 -4.52 0.53 7.28
C MET A 171 -4.50 2.05 7.37
N HIS A 172 -4.10 2.59 8.52
CA HIS A 172 -3.97 4.02 8.75
C HIS A 172 -2.61 4.33 9.36
N THR A 173 -2.10 5.52 9.09
CA THR A 173 -0.88 6.02 9.74
C THR A 173 -1.20 6.39 11.20
N PRO A 174 -0.54 5.78 12.20
CA PRO A 174 -0.73 6.14 13.59
C PRO A 174 -0.24 7.58 13.88
N CYS A 175 -0.88 8.30 14.81
CA CYS A 175 -0.41 9.64 15.19
C CYS A 175 1.02 9.65 15.76
N ASN A 176 1.47 8.54 16.35
CA ASN A 176 2.85 8.30 16.75
C ASN A 176 3.13 6.79 16.87
N SER A 177 4.41 6.43 16.96
CA SER A 177 4.89 5.05 17.06
C SER A 177 4.51 4.36 18.38
N SER A 178 3.94 5.06 19.37
CA SER A 178 3.50 4.52 20.65
C SER A 178 1.98 4.59 20.86
N CYS A 179 1.20 4.81 19.79
CA CYS A 179 -0.24 5.01 19.90
C CYS A 179 -0.96 3.77 20.46
N LYS A 180 -1.43 3.89 21.72
CA LYS A 180 -2.14 2.81 22.44
C LYS A 180 -3.40 2.34 21.71
N LYS A 181 -4.16 3.26 21.10
CA LYS A 181 -5.39 2.93 20.35
C LYS A 181 -5.08 2.10 19.09
N THR A 182 -4.05 2.49 18.33
CA THR A 182 -3.57 1.70 17.19
C THR A 182 -3.05 0.34 17.63
N ALA A 183 -2.29 0.27 18.74
CA ALA A 183 -1.78 -1.01 19.26
C ALA A 183 -2.92 -1.99 19.57
N LYS A 184 -3.97 -1.53 20.26
CA LYS A 184 -5.18 -2.33 20.52
C LYS A 184 -5.84 -2.80 19.22
N LEU A 185 -5.97 -1.90 18.23
CA LEU A 185 -6.57 -2.24 16.94
C LEU A 185 -5.74 -3.28 16.17
N ASN A 186 -4.42 -3.13 16.15
CA ASN A 186 -3.50 -4.07 15.53
C ASN A 186 -3.62 -5.47 16.15
N THR A 187 -3.71 -5.57 17.47
CA THR A 187 -3.93 -6.85 18.16
C THR A 187 -5.29 -7.45 17.81
N LYS A 188 -6.37 -6.65 17.80
CA LYS A 188 -7.71 -7.08 17.38
C LYS A 188 -7.68 -7.66 15.96
N TYR A 189 -7.06 -6.96 15.02
CA TYR A 189 -6.96 -7.37 13.62
C TYR A 189 -6.08 -8.61 13.44
N ARG A 190 -4.91 -8.65 14.09
CA ARG A 190 -4.04 -9.84 14.10
C ARG A 190 -4.79 -11.09 14.57
N ASN A 191 -5.53 -10.99 15.67
CA ASN A 191 -6.30 -12.11 16.22
C ASN A 191 -7.42 -12.55 15.28
N ALA A 192 -8.09 -11.61 14.60
CA ALA A 192 -9.09 -11.93 13.59
C ALA A 192 -8.46 -12.70 12.42
N VAL A 193 -7.34 -12.22 11.87
CA VAL A 193 -6.68 -12.92 10.76
C VAL A 193 -6.20 -14.30 11.19
N LYS A 194 -5.56 -14.42 12.36
CA LYS A 194 -5.10 -15.71 12.90
C LYS A 194 -6.25 -16.71 13.08
N LYS A 195 -7.42 -16.24 13.54
CA LYS A 195 -8.61 -17.09 13.76
C LYS A 195 -9.29 -17.50 12.47
N PHE A 196 -9.49 -16.56 11.54
CA PHE A 196 -10.36 -16.79 10.39
C PHE A 196 -9.61 -17.17 9.11
N ALA A 197 -8.33 -16.83 8.97
CA ALA A 197 -7.49 -17.13 7.82
C ALA A 197 -6.08 -17.59 8.28
N PRO A 198 -5.96 -18.73 9.00
CA PRO A 198 -4.71 -19.15 9.64
C PRO A 198 -3.59 -19.44 8.64
N TYR A 199 -3.92 -19.97 7.45
CA TYR A 199 -2.93 -20.22 6.40
C TYR A 199 -2.37 -18.90 5.86
N PHE A 200 -3.26 -17.96 5.51
CA PHE A 200 -2.85 -16.61 5.14
C PHE A 200 -2.04 -15.93 6.26
N TYR A 201 -2.44 -16.03 7.52
CA TYR A 201 -1.68 -15.47 8.65
C TYR A 201 -0.25 -16.02 8.70
N LYS A 202 -0.07 -17.34 8.58
CA LYS A 202 1.26 -17.98 8.60
C LYS A 202 2.12 -17.47 7.43
N LYS A 203 1.54 -17.36 6.23
CA LYS A 203 2.25 -16.82 5.06
C LYS A 203 2.60 -15.33 5.24
N PHE A 204 1.63 -14.51 5.61
CA PHE A 204 1.78 -13.06 5.76
C PHE A 204 2.77 -12.67 6.86
N SER A 205 2.81 -13.42 7.96
CA SER A 205 3.74 -13.18 9.07
C SER A 205 5.11 -13.84 8.88
N SER A 206 5.30 -14.64 7.83
CA SER A 206 6.56 -15.31 7.56
C SER A 206 7.68 -14.30 7.28
N ARG A 207 8.85 -14.58 7.86
CA ARG A 207 10.07 -13.80 7.62
C ARG A 207 10.81 -14.43 6.45
N LYS A 208 11.19 -13.62 5.47
CA LYS A 208 11.97 -14.04 4.30
C LYS A 208 13.21 -13.17 4.20
N VAL A 209 14.37 -13.79 3.98
CA VAL A 209 15.65 -13.09 3.91
C VAL A 209 16.30 -13.42 2.57
N TYR A 210 16.77 -12.40 1.87
CA TYR A 210 17.40 -12.54 0.57
C TYR A 210 18.63 -11.66 0.46
N ASP A 211 19.69 -12.17 -0.15
CA ASP A 211 20.77 -11.35 -0.67
C ASP A 211 20.46 -10.96 -2.11
N THR A 212 20.49 -9.67 -2.40
CA THR A 212 20.11 -9.13 -3.70
C THR A 212 20.82 -7.85 -4.03
N ASP A 213 20.93 -7.57 -5.32
CA ASP A 213 21.20 -6.22 -5.78
C ASP A 213 19.91 -5.41 -5.80
N LEU A 214 19.98 -4.19 -5.25
CA LEU A 214 18.95 -3.17 -5.33
C LEU A 214 19.43 -2.01 -6.21
N ILE A 215 18.60 -1.51 -7.11
CA ILE A 215 18.86 -0.28 -7.86
C ILE A 215 18.15 0.86 -7.15
N VAL A 216 18.88 1.93 -6.82
CA VAL A 216 18.27 3.18 -6.35
C VAL A 216 17.54 3.83 -7.52
N ASP A 217 16.22 3.99 -7.38
CA ASP A 217 15.35 4.52 -8.43
C ASP A 217 15.21 6.04 -8.26
N ALA A 218 14.47 6.47 -7.25
CA ALA A 218 14.24 7.89 -6.98
C ALA A 218 14.10 8.15 -5.48
N PRO A 219 14.52 9.34 -4.99
CA PRO A 219 14.18 9.77 -3.65
C PRO A 219 12.67 10.04 -3.54
N SER A 220 12.08 9.69 -2.41
CA SER A 220 10.72 10.10 -2.04
C SER A 220 10.76 11.47 -1.40
N ASP A 221 9.83 12.35 -1.73
CA ASP A 221 9.75 13.65 -1.09
C ASP A 221 8.33 14.22 -1.11
N ILE A 222 8.10 15.23 -0.27
CA ILE A 222 6.88 16.03 -0.26
C ILE A 222 7.23 17.39 -0.84
N PHE A 223 6.61 17.73 -1.96
CA PHE A 223 6.82 18.98 -2.67
C PHE A 223 5.62 19.91 -2.55
N VAL A 224 5.89 21.21 -2.46
CA VAL A 224 4.92 22.30 -2.66
C VAL A 224 5.53 23.27 -3.66
N ASN A 225 4.86 23.50 -4.79
CA ASN A 225 5.37 24.33 -5.88
C ASN A 225 6.81 23.94 -6.26
N GLU A 226 7.03 22.65 -6.52
CA GLU A 226 8.32 22.04 -6.90
C GLU A 226 9.43 22.07 -5.83
N ASN A 227 9.18 22.69 -4.68
CA ASN A 227 10.13 22.79 -3.59
C ASN A 227 9.85 21.77 -2.50
N SER A 228 10.91 21.12 -2.00
CA SER A 228 10.84 20.25 -0.83
C SER A 228 10.28 21.03 0.36
N VAL A 229 9.28 20.48 1.06
CA VAL A 229 8.75 21.09 2.29
C VAL A 229 9.76 21.04 3.45
N TRP A 230 10.78 20.20 3.34
CA TRP A 230 11.79 20.00 4.38
C TRP A 230 12.94 20.99 4.22
N PRO A 231 13.31 21.73 5.28
CA PRO A 231 14.38 22.73 5.22
C PRO A 231 15.78 22.10 5.12
N SER A 232 15.95 20.87 5.63
CA SER A 232 17.20 20.13 5.49
C SER A 232 16.95 18.62 5.47
N LYS A 233 17.83 17.90 4.76
CA LYS A 233 17.79 16.45 4.61
C LYS A 233 19.13 15.88 5.07
N LYS A 234 19.14 15.25 6.25
CA LYS A 234 20.29 14.47 6.78
C LYS A 234 20.17 12.96 6.49
N ALA A 235 19.15 12.61 5.72
CA ALA A 235 18.79 11.27 5.29
C ALA A 235 17.84 11.40 4.09
N LEU A 236 17.72 10.34 3.31
CA LEU A 236 16.76 10.24 2.22
C LEU A 236 16.02 8.90 2.28
N GLU A 237 14.74 8.97 1.94
CA GLU A 237 13.88 7.84 1.64
C GLU A 237 14.00 7.58 0.14
N TYR A 238 14.27 6.34 -0.26
CA TYR A 238 14.40 5.96 -1.66
C TYR A 238 13.35 4.91 -2.03
N SER A 239 12.83 5.00 -3.25
CA SER A 239 12.35 3.82 -3.97
C SER A 239 13.58 3.03 -4.44
N VAL A 240 13.61 1.74 -4.14
CA VAL A 240 14.68 0.84 -4.61
C VAL A 240 14.09 -0.42 -5.24
N ILE A 241 14.69 -0.86 -6.35
CA ILE A 241 14.17 -1.96 -7.17
C ILE A 241 15.06 -3.18 -7.02
N ALA A 242 14.50 -4.31 -6.60
CA ALA A 242 15.21 -5.58 -6.62
C ALA A 242 15.49 -6.03 -8.05
N LYS A 243 16.76 -6.26 -8.39
CA LYS A 243 17.13 -6.76 -9.73
C LYS A 243 16.64 -8.18 -9.97
N LYS A 244 16.70 -9.02 -8.93
CA LYS A 244 16.22 -10.40 -8.97
C LYS A 244 14.71 -10.46 -8.74
N LYS A 245 14.03 -11.40 -9.41
CA LYS A 245 12.63 -11.72 -9.15
C LYS A 245 12.53 -12.60 -7.90
N TYR A 246 11.63 -12.24 -7.01
CA TYR A 246 11.19 -13.06 -5.89
C TYR A 246 9.71 -13.36 -6.09
N GLU A 247 9.28 -14.61 -5.90
CA GLU A 247 7.90 -15.02 -6.16
C GLU A 247 7.38 -14.61 -7.56
N GLY A 248 8.28 -14.69 -8.56
CA GLY A 248 8.00 -14.33 -9.94
C GLY A 248 7.95 -12.84 -10.25
N ARG A 249 8.27 -11.95 -9.30
CA ARG A 249 8.13 -10.49 -9.45
C ARG A 249 9.37 -9.74 -9.00
N ASN A 250 9.68 -8.62 -9.68
CA ASN A 250 10.62 -7.64 -9.14
C ASN A 250 9.89 -6.81 -8.09
N TYR A 251 10.48 -6.68 -6.90
CA TYR A 251 9.94 -5.86 -5.84
C TYR A 251 10.49 -4.45 -5.90
N ILE A 252 9.65 -3.51 -5.48
CA ILE A 252 10.02 -2.12 -5.23
C ILE A 252 9.82 -1.90 -3.74
N TYR A 253 10.87 -1.43 -3.07
CA TYR A 253 10.87 -1.19 -1.64
C TYR A 253 11.09 0.28 -1.35
N THR A 254 10.59 0.72 -0.21
CA THR A 254 10.98 1.97 0.42
C THR A 254 12.23 1.72 1.27
N PHE A 255 13.22 2.61 1.20
CA PHE A 255 14.49 2.50 1.89
C PHE A 255 14.91 3.84 2.49
N LEU A 256 14.82 3.98 3.82
CA LEU A 256 15.34 5.13 4.53
C LEU A 256 16.83 4.96 4.85
N SER A 257 17.68 5.89 4.39
CA SER A 257 19.10 5.87 4.69
C SER A 257 19.65 7.23 5.07
N ARG A 258 20.59 7.24 6.02
CA ARG A 258 21.42 8.42 6.33
C ARG A 258 22.58 8.60 5.36
N LYS A 259 22.91 7.56 4.58
CA LYS A 259 23.87 7.66 3.49
C LYS A 259 23.14 8.11 2.22
N PHE A 260 23.77 9.03 1.49
CA PHE A 260 23.28 9.50 0.22
C PHE A 260 23.72 8.55 -0.89
N TYR A 261 22.80 8.22 -1.78
CA TYR A 261 23.04 7.36 -2.94
C TYR A 261 22.43 8.03 -4.16
N ASP A 262 23.17 8.02 -5.25
CA ASP A 262 22.67 8.55 -6.52
C ASP A 262 21.66 7.61 -7.17
N THR A 263 20.73 8.18 -7.93
CA THR A 263 19.85 7.40 -8.82
C THR A 263 20.69 6.54 -9.75
N GLY A 264 20.36 5.26 -9.86
CA GLY A 264 21.11 4.27 -10.61
C GLY A 264 22.20 3.55 -9.81
N ALA A 265 22.48 3.94 -8.57
CA ALA A 265 23.39 3.20 -7.70
C ALA A 265 22.87 1.76 -7.48
N VAL A 266 23.76 0.78 -7.66
CA VAL A 266 23.48 -0.64 -7.45
C VAL A 266 24.05 -1.05 -6.09
N LEU A 267 23.16 -1.33 -5.15
CA LEU A 267 23.49 -1.69 -3.77
C LEU A 267 23.48 -3.20 -3.62
N ASP A 268 24.59 -3.77 -3.17
CA ASP A 268 24.60 -5.12 -2.61
C ASP A 268 23.95 -5.07 -1.24
N ALA A 269 22.81 -5.74 -1.07
CA ALA A 269 22.02 -5.63 0.14
C ALA A 269 21.44 -6.98 0.58
N MET A 270 21.32 -7.12 1.90
CA MET A 270 20.46 -8.12 2.51
C MET A 270 19.09 -7.49 2.77
N VAL A 271 18.04 -8.12 2.25
CA VAL A 271 16.65 -7.70 2.41
C VAL A 271 15.93 -8.71 3.29
N THR A 272 15.43 -8.27 4.44
CA THR A 272 14.53 -9.05 5.29
C THR A 272 13.10 -8.55 5.10
N MET A 273 12.24 -9.35 4.49
CA MET A 273 10.82 -9.04 4.33
C MET A 273 9.99 -9.72 5.42
N GLN A 274 9.04 -8.97 5.99
CA GLN A 274 8.00 -9.52 6.85
C GLN A 274 6.74 -8.66 6.75
N TYR A 275 5.56 -9.28 6.70
CA TYR A 275 4.30 -8.58 6.45
C TYR A 275 4.34 -7.77 5.15
N ARG A 276 4.42 -6.44 5.25
CA ARG A 276 4.51 -5.49 4.14
C ARG A 276 5.78 -4.64 4.15
N TYR A 277 6.62 -4.78 5.17
CA TYR A 277 7.84 -4.00 5.28
C TYR A 277 9.05 -4.83 4.87
N ALA A 278 10.11 -4.12 4.47
CA ALA A 278 11.41 -4.69 4.17
C ALA A 278 12.49 -3.95 4.96
N ASP A 279 13.27 -4.69 5.73
CA ASP A 279 14.50 -4.19 6.34
C ASP A 279 15.65 -4.41 5.37
N ILE A 280 16.30 -3.33 4.98
CA ILE A 280 17.37 -3.33 3.98
C ILE A 280 18.69 -2.99 4.67
N LYS A 281 19.63 -3.93 4.66
CA LYS A 281 21.01 -3.73 5.11
C LYS A 281 21.94 -3.72 3.90
N VAL A 282 22.40 -2.52 3.55
CA VAL A 282 23.39 -2.33 2.47
C VAL A 282 24.76 -2.83 2.95
N LYS A 283 25.38 -3.71 2.17
CA LYS A 283 26.74 -4.22 2.40
C LYS A 283 27.76 -3.29 1.74
N LYS A 284 27.55 -2.98 0.45
CA LYS A 284 28.40 -2.08 -0.34
C LYS A 284 27.68 -1.55 -1.57
N VAL A 285 28.19 -0.45 -2.13
CA VAL A 285 27.84 -0.01 -3.48
C VAL A 285 28.66 -0.82 -4.47
N LYS A 286 28.01 -1.49 -5.42
CA LYS A 286 28.70 -2.30 -6.45
C LYS A 286 29.14 -1.46 -7.64
N LYS A 287 28.25 -0.61 -8.13
CA LYS A 287 28.46 0.26 -9.29
C LYS A 287 27.32 1.27 -9.43
N GLU A 288 27.48 2.19 -10.36
CA GLU A 288 26.44 3.15 -10.75
C GLU A 288 26.00 2.93 -12.19
N LEU A 289 24.69 2.93 -12.41
CA LEU A 289 24.09 2.89 -13.74
C LEU A 289 23.83 4.32 -14.19
N LYS A 290 24.67 4.83 -15.09
CA LYS A 290 24.43 6.14 -15.73
C LYS A 290 23.10 6.10 -16.51
N ASP A 291 22.34 7.19 -16.44
CA ASP A 291 21.05 7.36 -17.11
C ASP A 291 20.06 6.19 -16.85
N LEU A 292 19.67 5.96 -15.60
CA LEU A 292 18.62 4.99 -15.31
C LEU A 292 17.32 5.42 -16.03
N ARG A 293 16.79 4.56 -16.92
CA ARG A 293 15.60 4.86 -17.74
C ARG A 293 14.48 3.86 -17.53
N HIS A 294 13.27 4.37 -17.38
CA HIS A 294 12.05 3.56 -17.33
C HIS A 294 11.45 3.49 -18.75
N ILE A 295 11.47 2.31 -19.34
CA ILE A 295 10.89 2.07 -20.66
C ILE A 295 9.48 1.52 -20.47
N ARG A 296 8.48 2.36 -20.74
CA ARG A 296 7.06 2.00 -20.66
C ARG A 296 6.47 1.90 -22.05
N LYS A 297 5.66 0.87 -22.28
CA LYS A 297 4.82 0.75 -23.47
C LYS A 297 3.40 1.07 -23.07
N PHE A 298 2.98 2.31 -23.34
CA PHE A 298 1.57 2.66 -23.21
C PHE A 298 0.83 2.04 -24.41
N LEU A 299 -0.30 1.38 -24.15
CA LEU A 299 -1.25 1.14 -25.22
C LEU A 299 -1.71 2.51 -25.69
N VAL A 300 -1.48 2.82 -26.97
CA VAL A 300 -2.17 3.93 -27.63
C VAL A 300 -3.63 3.53 -27.65
N VAL A 301 -4.39 3.94 -26.65
CA VAL A 301 -5.85 3.89 -26.73
C VAL A 301 -6.20 4.89 -27.82
N GLY A 302 -6.76 4.38 -28.91
CA GLY A 302 -7.16 5.17 -30.06
C GLY A 302 -7.93 6.41 -29.61
N ARG A 303 -7.46 7.58 -30.05
CA ARG A 303 -8.37 8.66 -30.37
C ARG A 303 -9.26 8.09 -31.46
N GLU A 304 -10.49 7.74 -31.13
CA GLU A 304 -11.53 7.60 -32.15
C GLU A 304 -11.68 8.97 -32.81
N PHE A 305 -11.68 8.95 -34.15
CA PHE A 305 -12.07 10.06 -35.01
C PHE A 305 -13.55 10.38 -34.83
#